data_AF-A0A2E7CZF2-F1
#
_entry.id   AF-A0A2E7CZF2-F1
#
_cell.length_a   1.000
_cell.length_b   1.000
_cell.length_c   1.000
_cell.angle_alpha   90.00
_cell.angle_beta   90.00
_cell.angle_gamma   90.00
#
_symmetry.space_group_name_H-M   'P 1'
#
loop_
_entity.id
_entity.type
_entity.pdbx_description
1 polymer ?
#
loop_
_entity_poly.entity_id
_entity_poly.type
_entity_poly.pdbx_seq_one_letter_code
_entity_poly.pdbx_strand_id
1 'polypeptide(L)'
;MVSNLDFAETFLEIAGTKIPEDTQGRPLVPLMRGKTPKKWRKTFYYHYYEAGGHGVPIHYGVTDGRYKLIRFPDDKLEAWELFDSKNDPMEMKSVYDAPLIARLKKELDRLRQHYQVEK
;
A
#
# COMPACT_ATOMS: atom_id res chain seq x y z
N MET A 1 9.99 -2.47 -3.73
CA MET A 1 8.97 -1.75 -2.96
C MET A 1 9.15 -2.06 -1.48
N VAL A 2 9.11 -1.02 -0.63
CA VAL A 2 9.30 -1.10 0.82
C VAL A 2 8.17 -0.36 1.51
N SER A 3 7.98 -0.59 2.80
CA SER A 3 6.96 0.05 3.65
C SER A 3 7.61 0.72 4.85
N ASN A 4 6.98 1.77 5.38
CA ASN A 4 7.32 2.30 6.70
C ASN A 4 7.16 1.26 7.81
N LEU A 5 6.28 0.27 7.64
CA LEU A 5 6.14 -0.84 8.57
C LEU A 5 7.42 -1.68 8.66
N ASP A 6 8.19 -1.78 7.57
CA ASP A 6 9.38 -2.64 7.48
C ASP A 6 10.54 -2.17 8.39
N PHE A 7 10.50 -0.94 8.93
CA PHE A 7 11.57 -0.40 9.77
C PHE A 7 11.71 -1.09 11.12
N ALA A 8 10.59 -1.42 11.78
CA ALA A 8 10.62 -2.02 13.10
C ALA A 8 11.34 -3.38 13.08
N GLU A 9 10.96 -4.27 12.17
CA GLU A 9 11.57 -5.59 12.02
C GLU A 9 13.01 -5.49 11.50
N THR A 10 13.32 -4.47 10.70
CA THR A 10 14.71 -4.20 10.30
C THR A 10 15.59 -3.92 11.50
N PHE A 11 15.16 -3.05 12.43
CA PHE A 11 15.92 -2.75 13.63
C PHE A 11 16.05 -3.97 14.55
N LEU A 12 14.96 -4.75 14.71
CA LEU A 12 14.97 -5.97 15.51
C LEU A 12 15.93 -7.03 14.94
N GLU A 13 15.95 -7.22 13.61
CA GLU A 13 16.91 -8.14 12.94
C GLU A 13 18.35 -7.66 13.13
N ILE A 14 18.62 -6.37 12.95
CA ILE A 14 19.97 -5.80 13.14
C ILE A 14 20.43 -5.97 14.60
N ALA A 15 19.53 -5.79 15.56
CA ALA A 15 19.80 -6.00 16.98
C ALA A 15 19.96 -7.49 17.36
N GLY A 16 19.70 -8.43 16.45
CA GLY A 16 19.78 -9.87 16.71
C GLY A 16 18.68 -10.38 17.66
N THR A 17 17.55 -9.68 17.71
CA THR A 17 16.43 -10.02 18.61
C THR A 17 15.30 -10.74 17.85
N LYS A 18 14.39 -11.39 18.60
CA LYS A 18 13.23 -12.05 17.99
C LYS A 18 12.26 -10.99 17.45
N ILE A 19 11.87 -11.13 16.18
CA ILE A 19 10.78 -10.36 15.58
C ILE A 19 9.45 -10.98 16.05
N PRO A 20 8.54 -10.20 16.67
CA PRO A 20 7.21 -10.70 17.04
C PRO A 20 6.39 -11.16 15.82
N GLU A 21 5.48 -12.12 16.01
CA GLU A 21 4.70 -12.72 14.91
C GLU A 21 3.52 -11.85 14.43
N ASP A 22 3.12 -10.90 15.26
CA ASP A 22 2.03 -9.95 15.01
C ASP A 22 2.47 -8.69 14.26
N THR A 23 3.76 -8.56 13.93
CA THR A 23 4.24 -7.46 13.10
C THR A 23 3.90 -7.67 11.62
N GLN A 24 3.81 -6.57 10.87
CA GLN A 24 3.28 -6.58 9.49
C GLN A 24 4.32 -6.17 8.43
N GLY A 25 5.50 -5.76 8.86
CA GLY A 25 6.64 -5.43 8.02
C GLY A 25 7.51 -6.64 7.70
N ARG A 26 8.55 -6.39 6.90
CA ARG A 26 9.55 -7.38 6.50
C ARG A 26 10.92 -6.73 6.61
N PRO A 27 11.89 -7.34 7.30
CA PRO A 27 13.23 -6.76 7.43
C PRO A 27 13.86 -6.41 6.08
N LEU A 28 14.43 -5.22 6.00
CA LEU A 28 15.10 -4.71 4.82
C LEU A 28 16.55 -5.19 4.71
N VAL A 29 17.09 -5.85 5.75
CA VAL A 29 18.49 -6.31 5.82
C VAL A 29 18.91 -7.14 4.61
N PRO A 30 18.10 -8.10 4.09
CA PRO A 30 18.47 -8.82 2.87
C PRO A 30 18.62 -7.90 1.66
N LEU A 31 17.73 -6.90 1.51
CA LEU A 31 17.81 -5.93 0.41
C LEU A 31 19.08 -5.08 0.50
N MET A 32 19.44 -4.63 1.70
CA MET A 32 20.68 -3.86 1.93
C MET A 32 21.94 -4.66 1.60
N ARG A 33 21.85 -6.00 1.68
CA ARG A 33 22.90 -6.93 1.27
C ARG A 33 22.84 -7.31 -0.21
N GLY A 34 22.04 -6.60 -1.01
CA GLY A 34 21.87 -6.84 -2.44
C GLY A 34 21.06 -8.10 -2.78
N LYS A 35 20.36 -8.70 -1.81
CA LYS A 35 19.58 -9.93 -1.99
C LYS A 35 18.09 -9.64 -1.87
N THR A 36 17.38 -9.64 -3.00
CA THR A 36 15.91 -9.55 -3.01
C THR A 36 15.28 -10.93 -2.81
N PRO A 37 14.54 -11.17 -1.71
CA PRO A 37 13.86 -12.44 -1.51
C PRO A 37 12.84 -12.76 -2.62
N LYS A 38 12.71 -14.04 -3.00
CA LYS A 38 11.78 -14.46 -4.08
C LYS A 38 10.33 -14.03 -3.85
N LYS A 39 9.88 -14.03 -2.60
CA LYS A 39 8.52 -13.66 -2.20
C LYS A 39 8.42 -12.19 -1.74
N TRP A 40 9.26 -11.29 -2.26
CA TRP A 40 9.21 -9.88 -1.88
C TRP A 40 7.90 -9.20 -2.31
N ARG A 41 7.56 -8.12 -1.61
CA ARG A 41 6.33 -7.35 -1.82
C ARG A 41 6.30 -6.74 -3.23
N LYS A 42 5.21 -7.00 -3.96
CA LYS A 42 4.96 -6.49 -5.33
C LYS A 42 3.87 -5.43 -5.39
N THR A 43 3.03 -5.36 -4.37
CA THR A 43 1.90 -4.44 -4.25
C THR A 43 1.95 -3.77 -2.88
N PHE A 44 1.52 -2.52 -2.79
CA PHE A 44 1.59 -1.72 -1.59
C PHE A 44 0.22 -1.17 -1.26
N TYR A 45 -0.21 -1.41 -0.03
CA TYR A 45 -1.44 -0.89 0.54
C TYR A 45 -1.11 0.32 1.41
N TYR A 46 -1.99 1.32 1.38
CA TYR A 46 -1.95 2.43 2.32
C TYR A 46 -3.36 2.82 2.75
N HIS A 47 -3.44 3.47 3.90
CA HIS A 47 -4.68 4.03 4.43
C HIS A 47 -4.37 5.37 5.10
N TYR A 48 -5.16 6.37 4.78
CA TYR A 48 -5.21 7.66 5.44
C TYR A 48 -6.53 7.75 6.24
N TYR A 49 -6.43 7.77 7.58
CA TYR A 49 -7.57 7.62 8.49
C TYR A 49 -8.19 8.94 8.98
N GLU A 50 -7.52 10.07 8.78
CA GLU A 50 -7.88 11.30 9.51
C GLU A 50 -8.49 12.37 8.60
N ALA A 51 -9.78 12.64 8.73
CA ALA A 51 -10.41 13.85 8.18
C ALA A 51 -10.27 15.06 9.14
N GLY A 52 -9.08 15.25 9.70
CA GLY A 52 -8.79 16.20 10.78
C GLY A 52 -8.38 17.58 10.29
N GLY A 53 -7.42 18.21 10.99
CA GLY A 53 -7.07 19.64 10.82
C GLY A 53 -6.62 20.07 9.41
N HIS A 54 -6.31 19.12 8.52
CA HIS A 54 -5.94 19.39 7.13
C HIS A 54 -7.08 19.19 6.13
N GLY A 55 -8.25 18.70 6.57
CA GLY A 55 -9.44 18.52 5.74
C GLY A 55 -9.28 17.50 4.61
N VAL A 56 -8.26 16.63 4.68
CA VAL A 56 -8.03 15.61 3.66
C VAL A 56 -9.05 14.49 3.85
N PRO A 57 -9.83 14.11 2.81
CA PRO A 57 -10.78 13.02 2.92
C PRO A 57 -10.11 11.71 3.34
N ILE A 58 -10.78 10.91 4.17
CA ILE A 58 -10.36 9.53 4.46
C ILE A 58 -10.27 8.78 3.14
N HIS A 59 -9.18 8.04 2.94
CA HIS A 59 -9.01 7.25 1.73
C HIS A 59 -7.99 6.14 1.93
N TYR A 60 -8.11 5.10 1.12
CA TYR A 60 -7.16 4.00 1.10
C TYR A 60 -6.95 3.52 -0.32
N GLY A 61 -5.84 2.84 -0.57
CA GLY A 61 -5.53 2.42 -1.92
C GLY A 61 -4.47 1.35 -2.02
N VAL A 62 -4.27 0.91 -3.25
CA VAL A 62 -3.26 -0.07 -3.63
C VAL A 62 -2.47 0.42 -4.83
N THR A 63 -1.16 0.15 -4.84
CA THR A 63 -0.34 0.30 -6.03
C THR A 63 0.49 -0.94 -6.31
N ASP A 64 0.71 -1.24 -7.60
CA ASP A 64 1.67 -2.25 -8.06
C ASP A 64 3.00 -1.65 -8.57
N GLY A 65 3.20 -0.35 -8.32
CA GLY A 65 4.36 0.43 -8.77
C GLY A 65 4.19 1.09 -10.13
N ARG A 66 3.16 0.72 -10.91
CA ARG A 66 2.77 1.46 -12.12
C ARG A 66 1.39 2.07 -11.97
N TYR A 67 0.43 1.27 -11.54
CA TYR A 67 -0.94 1.72 -11.37
C TYR A 67 -1.23 1.92 -9.89
N LYS A 68 -2.00 2.97 -9.59
CA LYS A 68 -2.47 3.27 -8.24
C LYS A 68 -3.98 3.40 -8.27
N LEU A 69 -4.67 2.60 -7.47
CA LEU A 69 -6.11 2.68 -7.28
C LEU A 69 -6.40 3.23 -5.87
N ILE A 70 -7.20 4.28 -5.80
CA ILE A 70 -7.59 4.97 -4.56
C ILE A 70 -9.10 4.89 -4.40
N ARG A 71 -9.55 4.63 -3.17
CA ARG A 71 -10.95 4.65 -2.74
C ARG A 71 -11.15 5.76 -1.72
N PHE A 72 -12.09 6.64 -2.03
CA PHE A 72 -12.67 7.59 -1.08
C PHE A 72 -14.03 7.05 -0.60
N PRO A 73 -14.11 6.44 0.59
CA PRO A 73 -15.31 5.77 1.07
C PRO A 73 -16.38 6.72 1.63
N ASP A 74 -16.05 7.98 1.90
CA ASP A 74 -16.98 8.97 2.46
C ASP A 74 -18.19 9.20 1.55
N ASP A 75 -19.39 9.23 2.12
CA ASP A 75 -20.66 9.34 1.37
C ASP A 75 -20.77 10.61 0.51
N LYS A 76 -20.01 11.67 0.81
CA LYS A 76 -20.04 12.91 0.02
C LYS A 76 -19.20 12.83 -1.24
N LEU A 77 -18.11 12.06 -1.21
CA LEU A 77 -17.19 11.94 -2.33
C LEU A 77 -17.41 10.64 -3.10
N GLU A 78 -17.56 9.53 -2.37
CA GLU A 78 -17.85 8.18 -2.86
C GLU A 78 -17.10 7.78 -4.15
N ALA A 79 -15.82 8.17 -4.29
CA ALA A 79 -15.10 8.06 -5.55
C ALA A 79 -14.11 6.89 -5.59
N TRP A 80 -13.78 6.49 -6.83
CA TRP A 80 -12.60 5.70 -7.17
C TRP A 80 -11.73 6.50 -8.13
N GLU A 81 -10.42 6.51 -7.88
CA GLU A 81 -9.45 7.11 -8.79
C GLU A 81 -8.38 6.10 -9.16
N LEU A 82 -8.00 6.08 -10.44
CA LEU A 82 -6.97 5.20 -10.97
C LEU A 82 -5.95 6.03 -11.73
N PHE A 83 -4.68 5.93 -11.34
CA PHE A 83 -3.57 6.64 -11.98
C PHE A 83 -2.57 5.66 -12.60
N ASP A 84 -2.00 6.02 -13.76
CA ASP A 84 -0.87 5.34 -14.39
C ASP A 84 0.39 6.17 -14.19
N SER A 85 1.14 5.93 -13.12
CA SER A 85 2.33 6.71 -12.73
C SER A 85 3.45 6.67 -13.79
N LYS A 86 3.38 5.77 -14.79
CA LYS A 86 4.31 5.77 -15.92
C LYS A 86 3.99 6.88 -16.92
N ASN A 87 2.71 7.07 -17.23
CA ASN A 87 2.25 8.02 -18.25
C ASN A 87 1.79 9.35 -17.63
N ASP A 88 1.46 9.34 -16.34
CA ASP A 88 1.06 10.49 -15.54
C ASP A 88 1.80 10.45 -14.18
N PRO A 89 3.10 10.79 -14.15
CA PRO A 89 3.91 10.71 -12.92
C PRO A 89 3.47 11.67 -11.82
N MET A 90 2.73 12.72 -12.19
CA MET A 90 2.18 13.71 -11.28
C MET A 90 0.77 13.35 -10.79
N GLU A 91 0.19 12.24 -11.28
CA GLU A 91 -1.12 11.74 -10.87
C GLU A 91 -2.22 12.81 -11.02
N MET A 92 -2.16 13.56 -12.13
CA MET A 92 -3.06 14.66 -12.42
C MET A 92 -4.38 14.22 -13.06
N LYS A 93 -4.41 13.01 -13.65
CA LYS A 93 -5.56 12.52 -14.40
C LYS A 93 -5.91 11.08 -14.03
N SER A 94 -7.08 10.93 -13.41
CA SER A 94 -7.70 9.62 -13.24
C SER A 94 -8.11 9.03 -14.60
N VAL A 95 -7.82 7.75 -14.81
CA VAL A 95 -8.16 6.99 -16.02
C VAL A 95 -9.22 5.94 -15.71
N TYR A 96 -10.03 5.59 -16.72
CA TYR A 96 -11.02 4.53 -16.59
C TYR A 96 -10.62 3.31 -17.43
N ASP A 97 -10.35 2.20 -16.75
CA ASP A 97 -10.05 0.89 -17.34
C ASP A 97 -10.69 -0.19 -16.47
N ALA A 98 -11.82 -0.74 -16.91
CA ALA A 98 -12.61 -1.66 -16.09
C ALA A 98 -11.86 -2.96 -15.71
N PRO A 99 -11.16 -3.66 -16.63
CA PRO A 99 -10.31 -4.79 -16.28
C PRO A 99 -9.24 -4.47 -15.23
N LEU A 100 -8.56 -3.33 -15.38
CA LEU A 100 -7.51 -2.90 -14.46
C LEU A 100 -8.06 -2.55 -13.09
N ILE A 101 -9.17 -1.82 -13.03
CA ILE A 101 -9.87 -1.50 -11.78
C ILE A 101 -10.29 -2.81 -11.08
N ALA A 102 -10.89 -3.76 -11.78
CA ALA A 102 -11.31 -5.03 -11.21
C ALA A 102 -10.13 -5.81 -10.60
N ARG A 103 -9.00 -5.86 -11.31
CA ARG A 103 -7.77 -6.50 -10.82
C ARG A 103 -7.26 -5.84 -9.54
N LEU A 104 -7.17 -4.51 -9.53
CA LEU A 104 -6.64 -3.76 -8.38
C LEU A 104 -7.61 -3.79 -7.19
N LYS A 105 -8.93 -3.78 -7.40
CA LYS A 105 -9.91 -3.99 -6.32
C LYS A 105 -9.72 -5.35 -5.63
N LYS A 106 -9.57 -6.42 -6.41
CA LYS A 106 -9.30 -7.76 -5.86
C LYS A 106 -8.00 -7.79 -5.03
N GLU A 107 -6.97 -7.11 -5.50
CA GLU A 107 -5.70 -7.03 -4.78
C GLU A 107 -5.81 -6.16 -3.52
N LEU A 108 -6.57 -5.07 -3.58
CA LEU A 108 -6.87 -4.22 -2.44
C LEU A 108 -7.60 -5.00 -1.34
N ASP A 109 -8.63 -5.76 -1.70
CA ASP A 109 -9.36 -6.62 -0.76
C ASP A 109 -8.46 -7.67 -0.12
N ARG A 110 -7.61 -8.33 -0.92
CA ARG A 110 -6.61 -9.29 -0.43
C ARG A 110 -5.66 -8.64 0.58
N LEU A 111 -5.19 -7.43 0.30
CA LEU A 111 -4.26 -6.71 1.18
C LEU A 111 -4.95 -6.23 2.46
N ARG A 112 -6.19 -5.75 2.40
CA ARG A 112 -6.96 -5.38 3.60
C ARG A 112 -7.15 -6.57 4.53
N GLN A 113 -7.46 -7.75 3.98
CA GLN A 113 -7.52 -9.00 4.76
C GLN A 113 -6.15 -9.37 5.35
N HIS A 114 -5.08 -9.28 4.54
CA HIS A 114 -3.73 -9.58 5.00
C HIS A 114 -3.29 -8.70 6.17
N TYR A 115 -3.62 -7.40 6.12
CA TYR A 115 -3.30 -6.42 7.15
C TYR A 115 -4.35 -6.30 8.24
N GLN A 116 -5.36 -7.17 8.24
CA GLN A 116 -6.42 -7.21 9.26
C GLN A 116 -7.14 -5.86 9.43
N VAL A 117 -7.30 -5.12 8.33
CA VAL A 117 -8.05 -3.86 8.35
C VAL A 117 -9.53 -4.18 8.36
N GLU A 118 -10.24 -3.70 9.39
CA GLU A 118 -11.70 -3.86 9.53
C GLU A 118 -12.44 -3.28 8.31
N LYS A 119 -13.66 -3.77 8.06
CA LYS A 119 -14.44 -3.36 6.88
C LYS A 119 -14.96 -1.94 7.02
#